data_AF-A0A1W9Z0T8-F1
#
_entry.id   AF-A0A1W9Z0T8-F1
#
_cell.length_a   1.000
_cell.length_b   1.000
_cell.length_c   1.000
_cell.angle_alpha   90.00
_cell.angle_beta   90.00
_cell.angle_gamma   90.00
#
_symmetry.space_group_name_H-M   'P 1'
#
loop_
_entity.id
_entity.type
_entity.pdbx_description
1 polymer ?
#
loop_
_entity_poly.entity_id
_entity_poly.type
_entity_poly.pdbx_seq_one_letter_code
_entity_poly.pdbx_strand_id
1 'polypeptide(L)'
;MTADQQAAYFRFQNRQADNKLAAFNGFTPQDVNAMWTRLEELEGERLTADQKAVKDATDRAAAEARSAAEAEFRPRLDQALLRSSAAGLLTGEQLDSFVATTNPAAFYGETGEVDPAKVNAHLAGLLGVQRQGPQKPPAWGQHGAGTPPASPGEAGKAELAKRFGKQT
;
A
#
# COMPACT_ATOMS: atom_id res chain seq x y z
N MET A 1 86.15 -3.59 16.30
CA MET A 1 85.08 -2.65 15.92
C MET A 1 84.15 -2.50 17.12
N THR A 2 84.06 -1.31 17.71
CA THR A 2 83.20 -1.06 18.88
C THR A 2 81.73 -0.92 18.46
N ALA A 3 80.79 -1.05 19.41
CA ALA A 3 79.36 -0.85 19.13
C ALA A 3 79.08 0.53 18.48
N ASP A 4 79.78 1.57 18.92
CA ASP A 4 79.66 2.91 18.34
C ASP A 4 80.20 3.00 16.90
N GLN A 5 81.29 2.29 16.60
CA GLN A 5 81.82 2.19 15.23
C GLN A 5 80.89 1.39 14.32
N GLN A 6 80.25 0.35 14.84
CA GLN A 6 79.23 -0.41 14.11
C GLN A 6 78.01 0.46 13.80
N ALA A 7 77.49 1.19 14.79
CA ALA A 7 76.35 2.10 14.60
C ALA A 7 76.68 3.22 13.60
N ALA A 8 77.86 3.82 13.68
CA ALA A 8 78.31 4.84 12.73
C ALA A 8 78.46 4.28 11.31
N TYR A 9 79.00 3.06 11.16
CA TYR A 9 79.11 2.37 9.87
C TYR A 9 77.73 2.11 9.25
N PHE A 10 76.78 1.60 10.04
CA PHE A 10 75.42 1.36 9.56
C PHE A 10 74.70 2.65 9.17
N ARG A 11 74.87 3.74 9.93
CA ARG A 11 74.33 5.06 9.56
C ARG A 11 74.95 5.60 8.27
N PHE A 12 76.25 5.45 8.10
CA PHE A 12 76.94 5.87 6.87
C PHE A 12 76.43 5.10 5.65
N GLN A 13 76.24 3.78 5.78
CA GLN A 13 75.71 2.92 4.72
C GLN A 13 74.24 3.21 4.40
N ASN A 14 73.42 3.56 5.40
CA ASN A 14 72.00 3.85 5.23
C ASN A 14 71.68 5.31 4.86
N ARG A 15 72.67 6.18 4.69
CA ARG A 15 72.48 7.61 4.43
C ARG A 15 71.58 7.92 3.22
N GLN A 16 71.58 7.08 2.19
CA GLN A 16 70.66 7.24 1.05
C GLN A 16 69.22 6.87 1.41
N ALA A 17 69.01 5.84 2.22
CA ALA A 17 67.69 5.46 2.72
C ALA A 17 67.15 6.54 3.67
N ASP A 18 67.99 7.06 4.58
CA ASP A 18 67.63 8.14 5.49
C ASP A 18 67.26 9.43 4.73
N ASN A 19 68.03 9.80 3.70
CA ASN A 19 67.70 10.95 2.86
C ASN A 19 66.39 10.77 2.08
N LYS A 20 66.12 9.54 1.59
CA LYS A 20 64.85 9.22 0.92
C LYS A 20 63.69 9.26 1.90
N LEU A 21 63.82 8.67 3.08
CA LEU A 21 62.81 8.72 4.14
C LEU A 21 62.56 10.15 4.60
N ALA A 22 63.59 10.98 4.76
CA ALA A 22 63.46 12.40 5.10
C ALA A 22 62.63 13.17 4.05
N ALA A 23 62.78 12.84 2.76
CA ALA A 23 61.96 13.42 1.69
C ALA A 23 60.47 13.05 1.79
N PHE A 24 60.14 11.94 2.47
CA PHE A 24 58.78 11.50 2.78
C PHE A 24 58.40 11.78 4.26
N ASN A 25 59.04 12.76 4.90
CA ASN A 25 58.82 13.11 6.31
C ASN A 25 58.97 11.94 7.30
N GLY A 26 59.78 10.93 6.94
CA GLY A 26 60.00 9.73 7.75
C GLY A 26 58.93 8.65 7.59
N PHE A 27 57.92 8.85 6.75
CA PHE A 27 56.92 7.82 6.47
C PHE A 27 57.50 6.73 5.57
N THR A 28 57.36 5.49 6.02
CA THR A 28 57.71 4.32 5.23
C THR A 28 56.54 3.93 4.32
N PRO A 29 56.79 3.18 3.23
CA PRO A 29 55.72 2.60 2.41
C PRO A 29 54.73 1.76 3.22
N GLN A 30 55.21 1.10 4.30
CA GLN A 30 54.36 0.35 5.22
C GLN A 30 53.41 1.27 6.00
N ASP A 31 53.88 2.43 6.46
CA ASP A 31 53.04 3.40 7.17
C ASP A 31 51.96 3.99 6.26
N VAL A 32 52.31 4.29 5.00
CA VAL A 32 51.36 4.77 4.00
C VAL A 32 50.28 3.72 3.75
N ASN A 33 50.64 2.44 3.57
CA ASN A 33 49.67 1.36 3.41
C ASN A 33 48.77 1.20 4.64
N ALA A 34 49.33 1.27 5.85
CA ALA A 34 48.54 1.21 7.08
C ALA A 34 47.55 2.38 7.21
N MET A 35 47.94 3.58 6.75
CA MET A 35 47.03 4.73 6.68
C MET A 35 45.91 4.52 5.67
N TRP A 36 46.21 3.97 4.48
CA TRP A 36 45.18 3.63 3.48
C TRP A 36 44.18 2.61 4.01
N THR A 37 44.65 1.54 4.65
CA THR A 37 43.76 0.53 5.25
C THR A 37 42.84 1.14 6.30
N ARG A 38 43.36 2.02 7.17
CA ARG A 38 42.53 2.70 8.19
C ARG A 38 41.51 3.66 7.58
N LEU A 39 41.86 4.35 6.48
CA LEU A 39 40.92 5.22 5.78
C LEU A 39 39.80 4.39 5.15
N GLU A 40 40.12 3.27 4.51
CA GLU A 40 39.14 2.38 3.91
C GLU A 40 38.19 1.75 4.95
N GLU A 41 38.72 1.34 6.11
CA GLU A 41 37.92 0.86 7.24
C GLU A 41 36.97 1.94 7.77
N LEU A 42 37.47 3.16 8.01
CA LEU A 42 36.66 4.27 8.50
C LEU A 42 35.61 4.72 7.47
N GLU A 43 35.96 4.76 6.19
CA GLU A 43 35.01 5.06 5.11
C GLU A 43 33.94 3.97 5.02
N GLY A 44 34.31 2.70 5.12
CA GLY A 44 33.36 1.59 5.16
C GLY A 44 32.41 1.66 6.36
N GLU A 45 32.93 1.89 7.57
CA GLU A 45 32.14 2.06 8.78
C GLU A 45 31.19 3.27 8.71
N ARG A 46 31.67 4.40 8.18
CA ARG A 46 30.84 5.60 8.02
C ARG A 46 29.79 5.42 6.93
N LEU A 47 30.14 4.82 5.79
CA LEU A 47 29.19 4.52 4.73
C LEU A 47 28.09 3.58 5.22
N THR A 48 28.43 2.56 6.00
CA THR A 48 27.44 1.63 6.57
C THR A 48 26.56 2.30 7.62
N ALA A 49 27.12 3.18 8.46
CA ALA A 49 26.36 3.96 9.43
C ALA A 49 25.41 4.97 8.76
N ASP A 50 25.90 5.70 7.76
CA ASP A 50 25.13 6.69 7.02
C ASP A 50 24.04 6.02 6.17
N GLN A 51 24.32 4.89 5.52
CA GLN A 51 23.31 4.10 4.81
C GLN A 51 22.20 3.62 5.74
N LYS A 52 22.56 3.16 6.95
CA LYS A 52 21.57 2.78 7.96
C LYS A 52 20.76 3.98 8.43
N ALA A 53 21.40 5.12 8.67
CA ALA A 53 20.72 6.34 9.08
C ALA A 53 19.72 6.85 8.00
N VAL A 54 20.12 6.80 6.72
CA VAL A 54 19.23 7.15 5.60
C VAL A 54 18.06 6.18 5.53
N LYS A 55 18.32 4.86 5.63
CA LYS A 55 17.25 3.86 5.61
C LYS A 55 16.26 4.08 6.77
N ASP A 56 16.76 4.24 7.99
CA ASP A 56 15.94 4.48 9.17
C ASP A 56 15.13 5.79 9.04
N ALA A 57 15.73 6.84 8.47
CA ALA A 57 15.03 8.10 8.18
C ALA A 57 13.93 7.92 7.13
N THR A 58 14.20 7.18 6.05
CA THR A 58 13.19 6.90 5.02
C THR A 58 12.05 6.04 5.55
N ASP A 59 12.34 5.05 6.40
CA ASP A 59 11.32 4.18 7.00
C ASP A 59 10.43 4.99 7.97
N ARG A 60 11.02 5.88 8.78
CA ARG A 60 10.26 6.81 9.64
C ARG A 60 9.40 7.76 8.83
N ALA A 61 9.96 8.41 7.81
CA ALA A 61 9.22 9.32 6.94
C ALA A 61 8.06 8.60 6.23
N ALA A 62 8.26 7.37 5.78
CA ALA A 62 7.21 6.56 5.17
C ALA A 62 6.10 6.19 6.17
N ALA A 63 6.46 5.84 7.41
CA ALA A 63 5.49 5.55 8.46
C ALA A 63 4.67 6.80 8.85
N GLU A 64 5.33 7.95 9.01
CA GLU A 64 4.68 9.23 9.27
C GLU A 64 3.75 9.64 8.13
N ALA A 65 4.19 9.52 6.88
CA ALA A 65 3.37 9.82 5.71
C ALA A 65 2.12 8.94 5.63
N ARG A 66 2.26 7.62 5.92
CA ARG A 66 1.12 6.70 5.97
C ARG A 66 0.15 7.08 7.08
N SER A 67 0.66 7.36 8.28
CA SER A 67 -0.18 7.76 9.42
C SER A 67 -0.91 9.08 9.17
N ALA A 68 -0.25 10.06 8.55
CA ALA A 68 -0.86 11.33 8.17
C ALA A 68 -1.94 11.15 7.10
N ALA A 69 -1.67 10.34 6.06
CA ALA A 69 -2.66 10.03 5.04
C ALA A 69 -3.86 9.28 5.63
N GLU A 70 -3.63 8.31 6.51
CA GLU A 70 -4.71 7.59 7.17
C GLU A 70 -5.54 8.53 8.06
N ALA A 71 -4.92 9.41 8.83
CA ALA A 71 -5.64 10.41 9.63
C ALA A 71 -6.50 11.37 8.76
N GLU A 72 -6.01 11.76 7.58
CA GLU A 72 -6.75 12.65 6.68
C GLU A 72 -7.91 11.94 5.96
N PHE A 73 -7.65 10.75 5.41
CA PHE A 73 -8.59 10.08 4.51
C PHE A 73 -9.53 9.12 5.24
N ARG A 74 -9.14 8.55 6.39
CA ARG A 74 -9.97 7.59 7.11
C ARG A 74 -11.35 8.13 7.48
N PRO A 75 -11.50 9.36 8.02
CA PRO A 75 -12.82 9.89 8.34
C PRO A 75 -13.73 10.04 7.11
N ARG A 76 -13.15 10.43 5.97
CA ARG A 76 -13.89 10.59 4.71
C ARG A 76 -14.33 9.24 4.14
N LEU A 77 -13.46 8.24 4.22
CA LEU A 77 -13.77 6.88 3.79
C LEU A 77 -14.85 6.24 4.66
N ASP A 78 -14.73 6.38 5.99
CA ASP A 78 -15.71 5.84 6.93
C ASP A 78 -17.10 6.48 6.72
N GLN A 79 -17.16 7.80 6.49
CA GLN A 79 -18.41 8.47 6.13
C GLN A 79 -18.97 7.99 4.79
N ALA A 80 -18.12 7.78 3.77
CA ALA A 80 -18.56 7.28 2.48
C ALA A 80 -19.11 5.84 2.58
N LEU A 81 -18.48 4.98 3.37
CA LEU A 81 -18.93 3.61 3.64
C LEU A 81 -20.23 3.59 4.45
N LEU A 82 -20.35 4.46 5.46
CA LEU A 82 -21.59 4.61 6.22
C LEU A 82 -22.74 5.05 5.30
N ARG A 83 -22.48 6.05 4.44
CA ARG A 83 -23.46 6.56 3.47
C ARG A 83 -23.86 5.49 2.46
N SER A 84 -22.92 4.76 1.88
CA SER A 84 -23.22 3.72 0.88
C SER A 84 -24.03 2.57 1.48
N SER A 85 -23.72 2.17 2.72
CA SER A 85 -24.46 1.14 3.45
C SER A 85 -25.89 1.59 3.76
N ALA A 86 -26.04 2.82 4.25
CA ALA A 86 -27.35 3.38 4.61
C ALA A 86 -28.23 3.71 3.40
N ALA A 87 -27.64 4.01 2.24
CA ALA A 87 -28.38 4.37 1.01
C ALA A 87 -29.31 3.26 0.49
N GLY A 88 -29.13 2.02 0.92
CA GLY A 88 -30.05 0.93 0.61
C GLY A 88 -31.40 1.01 1.35
N LEU A 89 -31.46 1.76 2.45
CA LEU A 89 -32.64 1.86 3.33
C LEU A 89 -33.15 3.30 3.49
N LEU A 90 -32.26 4.29 3.39
CA LEU A 90 -32.56 5.71 3.54
C LEU A 90 -32.28 6.44 2.22
N THR A 91 -33.11 7.42 1.88
CA THR A 91 -32.93 8.24 0.67
C THR A 91 -33.02 9.74 1.00
N GLY A 92 -32.38 10.57 0.17
CA GLY A 92 -32.42 12.03 0.28
C GLY A 92 -32.03 12.56 1.66
N GLU A 93 -32.88 13.42 2.22
CA GLU A 93 -32.65 14.12 3.48
C GLU A 93 -32.53 13.19 4.70
N GLN A 94 -33.16 12.01 4.66
CA GLN A 94 -33.02 11.00 5.72
C GLN A 94 -31.61 10.39 5.74
N LEU A 95 -31.03 10.18 4.56
CA LEU A 95 -29.66 9.69 4.45
C LEU A 95 -28.65 10.77 4.88
N ASP A 96 -28.87 12.02 4.45
CA ASP A 96 -28.00 13.14 4.79
C ASP A 96 -28.00 13.43 6.30
N SER A 97 -29.18 13.46 6.92
CA SER A 97 -29.30 13.64 8.38
C SER A 97 -28.71 12.48 9.17
N PHE A 98 -28.88 11.24 8.71
CA PHE A 98 -28.27 10.07 9.34
C PHE A 98 -26.73 10.16 9.30
N VAL A 99 -26.14 10.42 8.12
CA VAL A 99 -24.68 10.53 7.99
C VAL A 99 -24.12 11.71 8.79
N ALA A 100 -24.85 12.83 8.88
CA ALA A 100 -24.41 14.01 9.61
C ALA A 100 -24.43 13.83 11.15
N THR A 101 -25.34 13.01 11.68
CA THR A 101 -25.53 12.83 13.13
C THR A 101 -24.89 11.56 13.69
N THR A 102 -24.60 10.59 12.82
CA THR A 102 -24.17 9.25 13.22
C THR A 102 -22.65 9.16 13.27
N ASN A 103 -22.11 8.66 14.39
CA ASN A 103 -20.69 8.37 14.52
C ASN A 103 -20.34 7.04 13.79
N PRO A 104 -19.50 7.05 12.73
CA PRO A 104 -19.10 5.83 12.02
C PRO A 104 -18.42 4.79 12.91
N ALA A 105 -17.74 5.23 13.98
CA ALA A 105 -16.99 4.34 14.87
C ALA A 105 -17.87 3.35 15.64
N ALA A 106 -19.15 3.67 15.84
CA ALA A 106 -20.11 2.76 16.46
C ALA A 106 -20.40 1.52 15.60
N PHE A 107 -20.09 1.58 14.31
CA PHE A 107 -20.35 0.53 13.34
C PHE A 107 -19.11 -0.23 12.91
N TYR A 108 -17.97 -0.03 13.59
CA TYR A 108 -16.75 -0.75 13.24
C TYR A 108 -16.88 -2.26 13.45
N GLY A 109 -16.43 -3.03 12.46
CA GLY A 109 -16.26 -4.47 12.51
C GLY A 109 -14.95 -4.86 13.19
N GLU A 110 -14.62 -6.15 13.12
CA GLU A 110 -13.37 -6.69 13.69
C GLU A 110 -12.11 -6.14 13.00
N THR A 111 -12.25 -5.67 11.76
CA THR A 111 -11.20 -5.05 10.95
C THR A 111 -11.00 -3.56 11.25
N GLY A 112 -11.82 -2.97 12.13
CA GLY A 112 -11.80 -1.53 12.41
C GLY A 112 -12.42 -0.65 11.31
N GLU A 113 -13.01 -1.26 10.27
CA GLU A 113 -13.76 -0.58 9.21
C GLU A 113 -15.26 -0.61 9.49
N VAL A 114 -16.01 0.33 8.90
CA VAL A 114 -17.48 0.36 9.00
C VAL A 114 -18.06 -0.92 8.42
N ASP A 115 -18.77 -1.68 9.26
CA ASP A 115 -19.41 -2.94 8.89
C ASP A 115 -20.83 -2.66 8.36
N PRO A 116 -21.09 -2.91 7.06
CA PRO A 116 -22.40 -2.68 6.44
C PRO A 116 -23.50 -3.53 7.09
N ALA A 117 -23.18 -4.71 7.63
CA ALA A 117 -24.16 -5.56 8.29
C ALA A 117 -24.68 -4.93 9.59
N LYS A 118 -23.80 -4.30 10.38
CA LYS A 118 -24.18 -3.58 11.61
C LYS A 118 -25.00 -2.34 11.30
N VAL A 119 -24.61 -1.56 10.28
CA VAL A 119 -25.38 -0.38 9.84
C VAL A 119 -26.79 -0.80 9.43
N ASN A 120 -26.91 -1.83 8.59
CA ASN A 120 -28.20 -2.33 8.13
C ASN A 120 -29.04 -2.93 9.26
N ALA A 121 -28.44 -3.64 10.22
CA ALA A 121 -29.15 -4.17 11.37
C ALA A 121 -29.73 -3.05 12.26
N HIS A 122 -28.94 -2.00 12.50
CA HIS A 122 -29.38 -0.83 13.27
C HIS A 122 -30.53 -0.10 12.58
N LEU A 123 -30.39 0.17 11.27
CA LEU A 123 -31.43 0.82 10.49
C LEU A 123 -32.71 -0.03 10.37
N ALA A 124 -32.58 -1.35 10.19
CA ALA A 124 -33.73 -2.26 10.17
C ALA A 124 -34.50 -2.27 11.50
N GLY A 125 -33.78 -2.22 12.63
CA GLY A 125 -34.39 -2.10 13.96
C GLY A 125 -35.11 -0.77 14.18
N LEU A 126 -34.52 0.34 13.75
CA LEU A 126 -35.09 1.69 13.88
C LEU A 126 -36.32 1.91 13.01
N LEU A 127 -36.27 1.46 11.75
CA LEU A 127 -37.36 1.65 10.79
C LEU A 127 -38.47 0.61 10.96
N GLY A 128 -38.30 -0.38 11.82
CA GLY A 128 -39.22 -1.52 11.97
C GLY A 128 -39.35 -2.34 10.68
N VAL A 129 -38.37 -2.23 9.77
CA VAL A 129 -38.41 -2.88 8.46
C VAL A 129 -37.93 -4.31 8.63
N GLN A 130 -38.88 -5.22 8.81
CA GLN A 130 -38.69 -6.63 8.48
C GLN A 130 -38.12 -6.69 7.06
N ARG A 131 -36.92 -7.24 6.89
CA ARG A 131 -36.21 -7.37 5.60
C ARG A 131 -37.21 -7.60 4.45
N GLN A 132 -37.51 -6.54 3.69
CA GLN A 132 -38.11 -6.75 2.39
C GLN A 132 -37.02 -7.45 1.56
N GLY A 133 -37.34 -8.65 1.10
CA GLY A 133 -36.43 -9.51 0.35
C GLY A 133 -35.80 -8.79 -0.85
N PRO A 134 -34.79 -9.39 -1.48
CA PRO A 134 -33.97 -8.77 -2.52
C PRO A 134 -34.86 -8.00 -3.51
N GLN A 135 -34.70 -6.68 -3.51
CA GLN A 135 -35.38 -5.79 -4.45
C GLN A 135 -34.91 -6.18 -5.84
N LYS A 136 -35.75 -6.92 -6.55
CA LYS A 136 -35.50 -7.31 -7.94
C LYS A 136 -35.35 -6.00 -8.73
N PRO A 137 -34.25 -5.79 -9.47
CA PRO A 137 -34.08 -4.57 -10.25
C PRO A 137 -35.27 -4.39 -11.19
N PRO A 138 -35.75 -3.15 -11.42
CA PRO A 138 -36.81 -2.91 -12.39
C PRO A 138 -36.38 -3.47 -13.75
N ALA A 139 -37.17 -4.38 -14.30
CA ALA A 139 -36.92 -4.94 -15.62
C ALA A 139 -37.24 -3.85 -16.67
N TRP A 140 -36.22 -3.09 -17.08
CA TRP A 140 -36.31 -2.11 -18.16
C TRP A 140 -36.37 -2.74 -19.57
N GLY A 141 -36.52 -4.07 -19.65
CA GLY A 141 -36.65 -4.81 -20.90
C GLY A 141 -38.10 -5.08 -21.28
N GLN A 142 -38.35 -5.27 -22.58
CA GLN A 142 -39.65 -5.55 -23.22
C GLN A 142 -40.26 -6.92 -22.82
N HIS A 143 -39.88 -7.46 -21.66
CA HIS A 143 -40.20 -8.82 -21.21
C HIS A 143 -40.70 -8.78 -19.75
N GLY A 144 -41.61 -7.84 -19.46
CA GLY A 144 -42.43 -7.90 -18.26
C GLY A 144 -43.39 -9.10 -18.37
N ALA A 145 -43.41 -9.94 -17.33
CA ALA A 145 -44.16 -11.18 -17.19
C ALA A 145 -45.43 -11.31 -18.05
N GLY A 146 -45.35 -12.18 -19.07
CA GLY A 146 -46.49 -12.61 -19.87
C GLY A 146 -46.07 -13.51 -21.02
N THR A 147 -45.95 -14.81 -20.77
CA THR A 147 -45.62 -15.90 -21.73
C THR A 147 -44.13 -16.04 -22.07
N PRO A 148 -43.55 -17.27 -22.01
CA PRO A 148 -42.19 -17.50 -22.50
C PRO A 148 -42.09 -17.13 -24.00
N PRO A 149 -41.00 -16.49 -24.46
CA PRO A 149 -40.83 -16.18 -25.86
C PRO A 149 -40.82 -17.49 -26.66
N ALA A 150 -41.72 -17.59 -27.64
CA ALA A 150 -41.79 -18.72 -28.57
C ALA A 150 -40.41 -18.95 -29.18
N SER A 151 -39.99 -20.21 -29.26
CA SER A 151 -38.66 -20.55 -29.75
C SER A 151 -38.53 -20.12 -31.23
N PRO A 152 -37.34 -19.68 -31.69
CA PRO A 152 -37.16 -19.24 -33.07
C PRO A 152 -37.62 -20.33 -34.05
N GLY A 153 -38.69 -20.05 -34.80
CA GLY A 153 -39.31 -20.99 -35.76
C GLY A 153 -40.72 -21.46 -35.40
N GLU A 154 -41.20 -21.29 -34.15
CA GLU A 154 -42.57 -21.68 -33.75
C GLU A 154 -43.63 -20.76 -34.36
N ALA A 155 -43.37 -19.45 -34.44
CA ALA A 155 -44.26 -18.50 -35.11
C ALA A 155 -44.42 -18.85 -36.61
N GLY A 156 -43.35 -19.31 -37.26
CA GLY A 156 -43.36 -19.75 -38.65
C GLY A 156 -44.18 -21.04 -38.84
N LYS A 157 -44.03 -22.02 -37.96
CA LYS A 157 -44.81 -23.27 -37.99
C LYS A 157 -46.31 -23.04 -37.74
N ALA A 158 -46.66 -22.14 -36.83
CA ALA A 158 -48.05 -21.77 -36.57
C ALA A 158 -48.70 -21.06 -37.77
N GLU A 159 -47.96 -20.18 -38.44
CA GLU A 159 -48.43 -19.50 -39.65
C GLU A 159 -48.54 -20.46 -40.85
N LEU A 160 -47.64 -21.43 -40.98
CA LEU A 160 -47.65 -22.46 -42.03
C LEU A 160 -48.79 -23.46 -41.83
N ALA A 161 -49.09 -23.84 -40.58
CA ALA A 161 -50.26 -24.65 -40.23
C ALA A 161 -51.58 -23.92 -40.52
N LYS A 162 -51.64 -22.60 -40.31
CA LYS A 162 -52.81 -21.78 -40.71
C LYS A 162 -52.97 -21.71 -42.23
N ARG A 163 -51.87 -21.65 -42.98
CA ARG A 163 -51.87 -21.49 -44.44
C ARG A 163 -52.08 -22.80 -45.20
N PHE A 164 -51.59 -23.92 -44.69
CA PHE A 164 -51.57 -25.21 -45.41
C PHE A 164 -52.24 -26.37 -44.67
N GLY A 165 -52.80 -26.13 -43.47
CA GLY A 165 -53.39 -27.16 -42.60
C GLY A 165 -54.78 -27.66 -42.99
N LYS A 166 -55.21 -27.53 -44.24
CA LYS A 166 -56.35 -28.25 -44.84
C LYS A 166 -56.16 -28.40 -46.35
N GLN A 167 -55.47 -29.45 -46.77
CA GLN A 167 -55.88 -30.21 -47.94
C GLN A 167 -55.91 -31.69 -47.55
N THR A 168 -57.12 -32.26 -47.65
CA THR A 168 -57.39 -33.69 -47.80
C THR A 168 -56.61 -34.28 -48.96
#